data_AF-A0AAV5YVE9-F1
#
_entry.id   AF-A0AAV5YVE9-F1
#
_cell.length_a   1.000
_cell.length_b   1.000
_cell.length_c   1.000
_cell.angle_alpha   90.00
_cell.angle_beta   90.00
_cell.angle_gamma   90.00
#
_symmetry.space_group_name_H-M   'P 1'
#
loop_
_entity.id
_entity.type
_entity.pdbx_description
1 polymer ?
#
loop_
_entity_poly.entity_id
_entity_poly.type
_entity_poly.pdbx_seq_one_letter_code
_entity_poly.pdbx_strand_id
1 'polypeptide(L)' 'MTLLRSQATTERPEVDEEEVTDVAVAPPWMTVLHNCDCHTFEEVVKQLMKAIACSEERGWELAWQV' A
#
# COMPACT_ATOMS: atom_id res chain seq x y z
N MET A 1 49.97 49.80 18.93
CA MET A 1 48.84 49.40 19.79
C MET A 1 47.69 49.08 18.85
N THR A 2 47.64 47.85 18.34
CA THR A 2 46.63 47.40 17.37
C THR A 2 45.94 46.19 17.95
N LEU A 3 44.62 46.29 18.11
CA LEU A 3 43.74 45.35 18.79
C LEU A 3 43.59 44.05 17.99
N LEU A 4 43.87 42.89 18.60
CA LEU A 4 43.43 41.59 18.08
C LEU A 4 41.90 41.50 18.23
N ARG A 5 41.17 41.37 17.12
CA ARG A 5 39.77 40.96 17.15
C ARG A 5 39.70 39.46 17.44
N SER A 6 39.24 39.10 18.63
CA SER A 6 38.80 37.74 18.92
C SER A 6 37.49 37.48 18.19
N GLN A 7 37.47 36.53 17.26
CA GLN A 7 36.22 35.99 16.73
C GLN A 7 35.78 34.86 17.65
N ALA A 8 34.65 35.04 18.33
CA ALA A 8 34.01 33.97 19.07
C ALA A 8 33.31 33.05 18.06
N THR A 9 33.79 31.81 17.95
CA THR A 9 33.08 30.73 17.25
C THR A 9 31.88 30.31 18.08
N THR A 10 30.68 30.66 17.63
CA THR A 10 29.44 30.11 18.16
C THR A 10 29.32 28.66 17.68
N GLU A 11 29.49 27.70 18.59
CA GLU A 11 29.11 26.30 18.33
C GLU A 11 27.59 26.24 18.26
N ARG A 12 27.09 25.90 17.07
CA ARG A 12 25.65 25.67 16.83
C ARG A 12 25.33 24.25 17.29
N PRO A 13 24.30 24.03 18.11
CA PRO A 13 23.94 22.67 18.52
C PRO A 13 23.61 21.84 17.28
N GLU A 14 24.19 20.64 17.20
CA GLU A 14 23.86 19.64 16.20
C GLU A 14 22.46 19.11 16.54
N VAL A 15 21.47 19.54 15.76
CA VAL A 15 20.10 19.05 15.88
C VAL A 15 20.05 17.76 15.07
N ASP A 16 19.89 16.64 15.77
CA ASP A 16 19.59 15.36 15.14
C ASP A 16 18.12 15.40 14.70
N GLU A 17 17.91 15.72 13.42
CA GLU A 17 16.58 15.73 12.81
C GLU A 17 16.16 14.27 12.59
N GLU A 18 15.48 13.71 13.59
CA GLU A 18 14.86 12.39 13.47
C GLU A 18 13.77 12.49 12.38
N GLU A 19 14.08 12.01 11.17
CA GLU A 19 13.14 12.01 10.04
C GLU A 19 12.04 10.97 10.31
N VAL A 20 10.97 11.39 11.00
CA VAL A 20 9.79 10.56 11.21
C VAL A 20 9.02 10.49 9.88
N THR A 21 9.33 9.48 9.06
CA THR A 21 8.52 9.15 7.89
C THR A 21 7.26 8.42 8.35
N ASP A 22 6.18 9.16 8.57
CA ASP A 22 4.87 8.58 8.87
C ASP A 22 4.34 7.91 7.60
N VAL A 23 4.52 6.58 7.49
CA VAL A 23 4.09 5.83 6.31
C VAL A 23 2.59 5.55 6.43
N ALA A 24 1.78 6.36 5.74
CA ALA A 24 0.35 6.14 5.65
C ALA A 24 0.05 4.78 4.99
N VAL A 25 -0.64 3.90 5.72
CA VAL A 25 -1.15 2.63 5.18
C VAL A 25 -2.44 2.92 4.42
N ALA A 26 -2.49 2.53 3.15
CA ALA A 26 -3.71 2.66 2.35
C ALA A 26 -4.85 1.83 2.94
N PRO A 27 -6.11 2.32 2.89
CA PRO A 27 -7.27 1.55 3.30
C PRO A 27 -7.43 0.28 2.45
N PRO A 28 -8.16 -0.74 2.95
CA PRO A 28 -8.41 -1.96 2.19
C PRO A 28 -9.22 -1.68 0.91
N TRP A 29 -8.96 -2.48 -0.13
CA TRP A 29 -9.68 -2.42 -1.40
C TRP A 29 -10.79 -3.46 -1.43
N MET A 30 -11.93 -3.08 -2.03
CA MET A 30 -13.07 -3.98 -2.25
C MET A 30 -13.12 -4.41 -3.72
N THR A 31 -13.04 -5.71 -3.96
CA THR A 31 -13.21 -6.29 -5.31
C THR A 31 -14.65 -6.73 -5.51
N VAL A 32 -15.26 -6.36 -6.64
CA VAL A 32 -16.66 -6.68 -6.97
C VAL A 32 -16.72 -7.58 -8.20
N LEU A 33 -17.52 -8.65 -8.13
CA LEU A 33 -17.84 -9.51 -9.26
C LEU A 33 -19.17 -9.09 -9.86
N HIS A 34 -19.19 -8.82 -11.17
CA HIS A 34 -20.40 -8.51 -11.93
C HIS A 34 -20.78 -9.67 -12.83
N ASN A 35 -22.06 -10.04 -12.85
CA ASN A 35 -22.58 -11.09 -13.73
C ASN A 35 -22.69 -10.61 -15.19
N CYS A 36 -22.57 -11.55 -16.14
CA CYS A 36 -22.70 -11.31 -17.58
C CYS A 36 -23.02 -12.61 -18.33
N ASP A 37 -23.66 -12.51 -19.50
CA ASP A 37 -24.03 -13.66 -20.33
C ASP A 37 -22.94 -14.08 -21.35
N CYS A 38 -21.73 -13.53 -21.24
CA CYS A 38 -20.65 -13.75 -22.23
C CYS A 38 -19.54 -14.70 -21.77
N HIS A 39 -19.62 -15.26 -20.56
CA HIS A 39 -18.63 -16.21 -20.02
C HIS A 39 -19.32 -17.38 -19.31
N THR A 40 -18.69 -18.55 -19.29
CA THR A 40 -19.18 -19.71 -18.49
C THR A 40 -18.74 -19.61 -17.04
N PHE A 41 -19.40 -20.36 -16.14
CA PHE A 41 -19.00 -20.41 -14.74
C PHE A 41 -17.56 -20.93 -14.56
N GLU A 42 -17.13 -21.93 -15.33
CA GLU A 42 -15.76 -22.45 -15.25
C GLU A 42 -14.71 -21.39 -15.62
N GLU A 43 -15.04 -20.51 -16.57
CA GLU A 43 -14.18 -19.37 -16.93
C GLU A 43 -14.11 -18.37 -15.79
N VAL A 44 -15.25 -18.03 -15.17
CA VAL A 44 -15.32 -17.15 -14.00
C VAL A 44 -14.53 -17.71 -12.82
N VAL A 45 -14.71 -19.00 -12.48
CA VAL A 45 -13.99 -19.67 -11.38
C VAL A 45 -12.48 -19.59 -11.57
N LYS A 46 -11.98 -19.84 -12.79
CA LYS A 46 -10.55 -19.71 -13.11
C LYS A 46 -10.04 -18.27 -12.90
N GLN A 47 -10.86 -17.25 -13.18
CA GLN A 47 -10.47 -15.87 -12.91
C GLN A 47 -10.49 -15.54 -11.42
N LEU A 48 -11.47 -16.04 -10.66
CA LEU A 48 -11.53 -15.84 -9.21
C LEU A 48 -10.31 -16.44 -8.51
N MET A 49 -9.90 -17.66 -8.86
CA MET A 49 -8.70 -18.29 -8.31
C MET A 49 -7.44 -17.44 -8.57
N LYS A 50 -7.34 -16.79 -9.74
CA LYS A 50 -6.19 -15.94 -10.09
C LYS A 50 -6.23 -14.57 -9.42
N ALA A 51 -7.42 -13.97 -9.32
CA ALA A 51 -7.58 -12.60 -8.87
C ALA A 51 -7.53 -12.46 -7.34
N ILE A 52 -8.09 -13.43 -6.62
CA ILE A 52 -8.22 -13.37 -5.15
C ILE A 52 -7.62 -14.58 -4.43
N ALA A 53 -6.89 -15.44 -5.15
CA ALA A 53 -6.17 -16.60 -4.60
C ALA A 53 -7.08 -17.57 -3.78
N CYS A 54 -8.34 -17.74 -4.20
CA CYS A 54 -9.24 -18.70 -3.56
C CYS A 54 -9.08 -20.13 -4.10
N SER A 55 -9.57 -21.12 -3.34
CA SER A 55 -9.70 -22.49 -3.84
C SER A 55 -10.73 -22.57 -4.97
N GLU A 56 -10.69 -23.65 -5.75
CA GLU A 56 -11.68 -23.90 -6.80
C GLU A 56 -13.10 -24.02 -6.22
N GLU A 57 -13.26 -24.78 -5.13
CA GLU A 57 -14.53 -24.91 -4.39
C GLU A 57 -15.09 -23.54 -4.00
N ARG A 58 -14.25 -22.67 -3.40
CA ARG A 58 -14.66 -21.31 -3.03
C ARG A 58 -14.99 -20.46 -4.26
N GLY A 59 -14.28 -20.64 -5.36
CA GLY A 59 -14.56 -19.95 -6.62
C GLY A 59 -15.95 -20.28 -7.15
N TRP A 60 -16.36 -21.55 -7.09
CA TRP A 60 -17.71 -21.98 -7.49
C TRP A 60 -18.78 -21.37 -6.60
N GLU A 61 -18.61 -21.41 -5.27
CA GLU A 61 -19.55 -20.78 -4.34
C GLU A 61 -19.80 -19.30 -4.62
N LEU A 62 -18.74 -18.56 -4.98
CA LEU A 62 -18.82 -17.14 -5.32
C LEU A 62 -19.48 -16.90 -6.68
N ALA A 63 -19.14 -17.73 -7.69
CA ALA A 63 -19.70 -17.59 -9.03
C ALA A 63 -21.22 -17.85 -9.06
N TRP A 64 -21.75 -18.68 -8.16
CA TRP A 64 -23.19 -18.94 -8.04
C TRP A 64 -24.01 -17.84 -7.35
N GLN A 65 -23.36 -16.83 -6.76
CA GLN A 65 -24.04 -15.77 -6.00
C GLN A 65 -24.45 -14.56 -6.86
N VAL A 66 -24.06 -14.51 -8.13
CA VAL A 66 -24.20 -13.34 -9.01
C VAL A 66 -25.02 -13.60 -10.26
#